data_AF-A0A7W9GVC6-F1
#
_entry.id   AF-A0A7W9GVC6-F1
#
_cell.length_a   1.000
_cell.length_b   1.000
_cell.length_c   1.000
_cell.angle_alpha   90.00
_cell.angle_beta   90.00
_cell.angle_gamma   90.00
#
_symmetry.space_group_name_H-M   'P 1'
#
loop_
_entity.id
_entity.type
_entity.pdbx_description
1 polymer ?
#
loop_
_entity_poly.entity_id
_entity_poly.type
_entity_poly.pdbx_seq_one_letter_code
_entity_poly.pdbx_strand_id
1 'polypeptide(L)' 'MLATCKGNTFYNRRDEAVIRLFLDTGMRAGELLGLELDDVDREQSMAFVTGKGGRGRACRYGVKTAEVLRH' A
#
# COMPACT_ATOMS: atom_id res chain seq x y z
N MET A 1 -13.11 6.60 7.56
CA MET A 1 -12.64 5.91 6.34
C MET A 1 -12.34 4.43 6.62
N LEU A 2 -11.27 4.08 7.35
CA LEU A 2 -10.92 2.67 7.67
C LEU A 2 -12.03 1.83 8.31
N ALA A 3 -12.87 2.41 9.18
CA ALA A 3 -13.96 1.68 9.83
C ALA A 3 -15.01 1.10 8.87
N THR A 4 -15.08 1.59 7.62
CA THR A 4 -15.99 1.09 6.57
C THR A 4 -15.46 -0.14 5.84
N CYS A 5 -14.16 -0.42 5.94
CA CYS A 5 -13.54 -1.61 5.38
C CYS A 5 -13.66 -2.83 6.32
N LYS A 6 -14.44 -2.74 7.41
CA LYS A 6 -14.64 -3.86 8.33
C LYS A 6 -15.43 -4.98 7.63
N GLY A 7 -14.75 -6.08 7.34
CA GLY A 7 -15.36 -7.28 6.76
C GLY A 7 -14.32 -8.25 6.22
N ASN A 8 -14.73 -9.49 5.93
CA ASN A 8 -13.85 -10.55 5.44
C ASN A 8 -13.97 -10.80 3.92
N THR A 9 -14.63 -9.90 3.19
CA THR A 9 -14.67 -10.00 1.73
C THR A 9 -13.35 -9.53 1.12
N PHE A 10 -13.06 -9.99 -0.10
CA PHE A 10 -11.92 -9.51 -0.87
C PHE A 10 -11.90 -7.99 -1.02
N TYR A 11 -13.06 -7.39 -1.35
CA TYR A 11 -13.17 -5.94 -1.54
C TYR A 11 -12.85 -5.18 -0.25
N ASN A 12 -13.32 -5.65 0.90
CA ASN A 12 -13.02 -5.01 2.17
C ASN A 12 -11.51 -5.03 2.47
N ARG A 13 -10.84 -6.17 2.26
CA ARG A 13 -9.38 -6.29 2.46
C ARG A 13 -8.60 -5.43 1.48
N ARG A 14 -8.99 -5.42 0.20
CA ARG A 14 -8.39 -4.57 -0.82
C ARG A 14 -8.49 -3.10 -0.44
N ASP A 15 -9.69 -2.64 -0.08
CA ASP A 15 -9.93 -1.24 0.25
C ASP A 15 -9.17 -0.84 1.53
N GLU A 16 -9.10 -1.74 2.52
CA GLU A 16 -8.26 -1.55 3.70
C GLU A 16 -6.78 -1.45 3.34
N ALA A 17 -6.25 -2.35 2.50
CA ALA A 17 -4.86 -2.34 2.05
C ALA A 17 -4.52 -1.02 1.34
N VAL A 18 -5.37 -0.61 0.40
CA VAL A 18 -5.22 0.64 -0.38
C VAL A 18 -5.18 1.85 0.55
N ILE A 19 -6.15 1.96 1.47
CA ILE A 19 -6.23 3.12 2.39
C ILE A 19 -5.05 3.13 3.35
N ARG A 20 -4.66 1.98 3.91
CA ARG A 20 -3.54 1.89 4.85
C ARG A 20 -2.20 2.20 4.19
N LEU A 21 -1.94 1.61 3.03
CA LEU A 21 -0.71 1.84 2.29
C LEU A 21 -0.59 3.31 1.88
N PHE A 22 -1.69 3.93 1.45
CA PHE A 22 -1.74 5.36 1.14
C PHE A 22 -1.41 6.23 2.36
N LEU A 23 -2.02 5.93 3.52
CA LEU A 23 -1.82 6.68 4.75
C LEU A 23 -0.38 6.57 5.29
N ASP A 24 0.20 5.38 5.27
CA ASP A 24 1.53 5.14 5.83
C ASP A 24 2.64 5.76 4.96
N THR A 25 2.49 5.68 3.64
CA THR A 25 3.56 6.04 2.70
C THR A 25 3.51 7.50 2.24
N GLY A 26 2.33 8.14 2.32
CA GLY A 26 2.11 9.49 1.79
C GLY A 26 2.38 9.60 0.28
N MET A 27 2.40 8.48 -0.46
CA MET A 27 2.60 8.48 -1.90
C MET A 27 1.41 9.14 -2.61
N ARG A 28 1.58 9.52 -3.88
CA ARG A 28 0.49 10.13 -4.65
C ARG A 28 -0.52 9.06 -5.04
N ALA A 29 -1.79 9.44 -5.23
CA ALA A 29 -2.83 8.52 -5.65
C ALA A 29 -2.47 7.80 -6.98
N GLY A 30 -1.87 8.51 -7.94
CA GLY A 30 -1.42 7.89 -9.19
C GLY A 30 -0.25 6.92 -9.03
N GLU A 31 0.62 7.13 -8.02
CA GLU A 31 1.71 6.19 -7.71
C GLU A 31 1.12 4.91 -7.08
N LEU A 32 0.18 5.08 -6.14
CA LEU A 32 -0.53 3.96 -5.49
C LEU A 32 -1.30 3.09 -6.48
N LEU A 33 -2.03 3.71 -7.40
CA LEU A 33 -2.83 3.00 -8.40
C LEU A 33 -1.98 2.29 -9.47
N GLY A 34 -0.71 2.67 -9.60
CA GLY A 34 0.24 2.06 -10.53
C GLY A 34 1.16 1.01 -9.90
N LEU A 35 1.01 0.71 -8.60
CA LEU A 35 1.80 -0.33 -7.94
C LEU A 35 1.46 -1.72 -8.49
N GLU A 36 2.49 -2.49 -8.80
CA GLU A 36 2.42 -3.91 -9.08
C GLU A 36 2.84 -4.73 -7.85
N LEU A 37 2.66 -6.05 -7.91
CA LEU A 37 3.05 -6.93 -6.80
C LEU A 37 4.56 -6.91 -6.54
N ASP A 38 5.35 -6.78 -7.60
CA ASP A 38 6.82 -6.76 -7.53
C ASP A 38 7.37 -5.44 -6.95
N ASP A 39 6.54 -4.39 -6.90
CA ASP A 39 6.90 -3.13 -6.26
C ASP A 39 6.77 -3.20 -4.73
N VAL A 40 6.22 -4.27 -4.16
CA VAL A 40 5.94 -4.40 -2.73
C VAL A 40 6.83 -5.46 -2.08
N ASP A 41 7.86 -5.02 -1.37
CA ASP A 41 8.67 -5.86 -0.51
C ASP A 41 7.98 -6.05 0.85
N ARG A 42 7.36 -7.23 1.01
CA ARG A 42 6.63 -7.63 2.22
C ARG A 42 7.55 -8.02 3.38
N GLU A 43 8.79 -8.40 3.10
CA GLU A 43 9.76 -8.77 4.13
C GLU A 43 10.30 -7.53 4.82
N GLN A 44 10.62 -6.50 4.03
CA GLN A 44 11.18 -5.25 4.54
C GLN A 44 10.11 -4.18 4.85
N SER A 45 8.83 -4.49 4.61
CA SER A 45 7.71 -3.57 4.76
C SER A 45 7.91 -2.27 3.96
N MET A 46 8.26 -2.42 2.68
CA MET A 46 8.52 -1.33 1.75
C MET A 46 7.72 -1.46 0.46
N ALA A 47 7.28 -0.34 -0.09
CA ALA A 47 6.74 -0.23 -1.44
C ALA A 47 7.64 0.70 -2.25
N PHE A 48 7.98 0.33 -3.49
CA PHE A 48 8.80 1.12 -4.39
C PHE A 48 7.90 1.87 -5.36
N VAL A 49 8.09 3.18 -5.47
CA VAL A 49 7.30 4.01 -6.39
C VAL A 49 8.21 4.86 -7.25
N THR A 50 7.85 5.00 -8.52
CA THR A 50 8.55 5.87 -9.46
C THR A 50 7.85 7.21 -9.53
N GLY A 51 8.51 8.24 -8.99
CA GLY A 51 7.98 9.60 -9.01
C GLY A 51 8.25 10.34 -10.33
N LYS A 52 7.82 11.61 -10.38
CA LYS A 52 8.09 12.50 -11.52
C LYS A 52 9.59 12.60 -11.79
N GLY A 53 9.98 12.44 -13.05
CA GLY A 53 11.37 12.47 -13.48
C GLY A 53 12.09 11.11 -13.40
N GLY A 54 11.34 10.01 -13.23
CA GLY A 54 11.87 8.65 -13.29
C GLY A 54 12.68 8.23 -12.05
N ARG A 55 12.60 9.00 -10.96
CA ARG A 55 13.32 8.66 -9.72
C ARG A 55 12.44 7.79 -8.83
N GLY A 56 12.89 6.56 -8.63
CA GLY A 56 12.33 5.63 -7.66
C GLY A 56 12.62 6.05 -6.22
N ARG A 57 11.72 5.71 -5.29
CA ARG A 57 11.99 5.75 -3.85
C ARG A 57 11.34 4.56 -3.16
N ALA A 58 11.96 4.11 -2.06
CA ALA A 58 11.34 3.18 -1.14
C ALA A 58 10.46 3.93 -0.14
N CYS A 59 9.22 3.49 0.01
CA CYS A 59 8.25 3.99 0.97
C CYS A 59 7.96 2.91 2.00
N ARG A 60 8.36 3.13 3.25
CA ARG A 60 8.07 2.21 4.35
C ARG A 60 6.60 2.29 4.74
N TYR A 61 6.03 1.15 5.12
CA TYR A 61 4.71 1.07 5.73
C TYR A 61 4.77 0.34 7.07
N GLY A 62 3.77 0.57 7.91
CA GLY A 62 3.70 0.05 9.27
C GLY A 62 3.18 -1.39 9.34
N VAL A 63 3.32 -1.97 10.52
CA VAL A 63 2.96 -3.37 10.81
C VAL A 63 1.51 -3.68 10.44
N LYS A 64 0.56 -2.78 10.72
CA LYS A 64 -0.86 -3.01 10.39
C LYS A 64 -1.11 -3.06 8.88
N THR A 65 -0.34 -2.32 8.09
CA THR A 65 -0.41 -2.38 6.63
C THR A 65 0.21 -3.68 6.13
N ALA A 66 1.34 -4.09 6.73
CA ALA A 66 1.98 -5.36 6.42
C ALA A 66 1.07 -6.57 6.69
N GLU A 67 0.32 -6.56 7.79
CA GLU A 67 -0.67 -7.62 8.10
C GLU A 67 -1.74 -7.77 7.02
N VAL A 68 -2.28 -6.65 6.54
CA VAL A 68 -3.33 -6.67 5.51
C VAL A 68 -2.78 -7.11 4.16
N LEU A 69 -1.51 -6.80 3.85
CA LEU A 69 -0.84 -7.19 2.59
C LEU A 69 -0.37 -8.66 2.56
N ARG A 70 -0.45 -9.41 3.67
CA ARG A 70 -0.02 -10.82 3.75
C ARG A 70 -1.10 -11.83 3.33
N HIS A 71 -2.35 -11.40 3.19
CA HIS A 71 -3.51 -12.27 2.95
C HIS A 71 -4.12 -12.09 1.56
#